data_AF-A0A0P7U8S5-F1
#
_entry.id   AF-A0A0P7U8S5-F1
#
_cell.length_a   1.000
_cell.length_b   1.000
_cell.length_c   1.000
_cell.angle_alpha   90.00
_cell.angle_beta   90.00
_cell.angle_gamma   90.00
#
_symmetry.space_group_name_H-M   'P 1'
#
loop_
_entity.id
_entity.type
_entity.pdbx_description
1 polymer ?
#
loop_
_entity_poly.entity_id
_entity_poly.type
_entity_poly.pdbx_seq_one_letter_code
_entity_poly.pdbx_strand_id
1 'polypeptide(L)' 'MWNTIDAHIRYTIPEELSVGSVVGNLAKDLGFGVAEISDRNLRISTESGKQYFSVDLEK' A
#
# COMPACT_ATOMS: atom_id res chain seq x y z
N MET A 1 -4.22 26.95 0.87
CA MET A 1 -2.96 26.22 0.76
C MET A 1 -3.21 24.80 1.23
N TRP A 2 -2.89 23.80 0.43
CA TRP A 2 -3.02 22.40 0.83
C TRP A 2 -1.74 22.06 1.60
N ASN A 3 -1.85 21.74 2.89
CA ASN A 3 -0.73 21.19 3.65
C ASN A 3 -0.68 19.69 3.35
N THR A 4 0.25 19.26 2.51
CA THR A 4 0.50 17.84 2.29
C THR A 4 1.29 17.32 3.48
N ILE A 5 0.67 16.48 4.30
CA ILE A 5 1.39 15.75 5.35
C ILE A 5 2.13 14.61 4.64
N ASP A 6 3.46 14.67 4.60
CA ASP A 6 4.29 13.61 4.01
C ASP A 6 4.39 12.45 5.02
N ALA A 7 3.46 11.49 4.91
CA ALA A 7 3.52 10.25 5.66
C ALA A 7 4.30 9.21 4.86
N HIS A 8 5.59 9.05 5.16
CA HIS A 8 6.45 8.07 4.51
C HIS A 8 6.44 6.74 5.27
N ILE A 9 5.88 5.69 4.66
CA ILE A 9 5.93 4.31 5.17
C ILE A 9 6.99 3.54 4.37
N ARG A 10 7.81 2.73 5.06
CA ARG A 10 8.86 1.92 4.43
C ARG A 10 8.75 0.47 4.88
N TYR A 11 8.78 -0.45 3.93
CA TYR A 11 8.88 -1.88 4.16
C TYR A 11 10.19 -2.42 3.63
N THR A 12 10.73 -3.44 4.30
CA THR A 12 11.89 -4.20 3.85
C THR A 12 11.43 -5.64 3.63
N ILE A 13 11.71 -6.18 2.45
CA ILE A 13 11.37 -7.56 2.09
C ILE A 13 12.62 -8.30 1.62
N PRO A 14 12.73 -9.62 1.87
CA PRO A 14 13.75 -10.43 1.25
C PRO A 14 13.56 -10.53 -0.27
N GLU A 15 14.65 -10.75 -0.99
CA GLU A 15 14.62 -11.10 -2.41
C GLU A 15 13.94 -12.46 -2.63
N GLU A 16 13.47 -12.70 -3.86
CA GLU A 16 12.85 -13.97 -4.28
C GLU A 16 11.59 -14.39 -3.50
N LEU A 17 10.86 -13.43 -2.91
CA LEU A 17 9.53 -13.71 -2.38
C LEU A 17 8.58 -14.22 -3.46
N SER A 18 7.77 -15.22 -3.09
CA SER A 18 6.73 -15.74 -3.96
C SER A 18 5.64 -14.70 -4.22
N VAL A 19 5.11 -14.66 -5.44
CA VAL A 19 3.98 -13.79 -5.79
C VAL A 19 2.78 -14.12 -4.88
N GLY A 20 2.14 -13.08 -4.33
CA GLY A 20 1.07 -13.21 -3.34
C GLY A 20 1.54 -13.18 -1.88
N SER A 21 2.86 -13.09 -1.63
CA SER A 21 3.37 -12.88 -0.27
C SER A 21 2.94 -11.52 0.27
N VAL A 22 2.54 -11.49 1.54
CA VAL A 22 2.15 -10.25 2.24
C VAL A 22 3.41 -9.43 2.56
N VAL A 23 3.43 -8.19 2.08
CA VAL A 23 4.54 -7.24 2.31
C VAL A 23 4.32 -6.40 3.57
N GLY A 24 3.07 -6.00 3.86
CA GLY A 24 2.74 -5.14 4.97
C GLY A 24 1.24 -4.80 5.04
N ASN A 25 0.81 -4.17 6.13
CA ASN A 25 -0.59 -3.77 6.34
C ASN A 25 -0.75 -2.25 6.24
N LEU A 26 -1.04 -1.78 5.03
CA LEU A 26 -1.19 -0.36 4.72
C LEU A 26 -2.36 0.30 5.49
N ALA A 27 -3.46 -0.42 5.71
CA ALA A 27 -4.62 0.13 6.43
C ALA A 27 -4.24 0.51 7.86
N LYS A 28 -3.57 -0.41 8.56
CA LYS A 28 -3.10 -0.19 9.93
C LYS A 28 -2.07 0.94 10.02
N ASP A 29 -1.11 0.95 9.11
CA ASP A 29 0.00 1.93 9.14
C ASP A 29 -0.47 3.34 8.79
N LEU A 30 -1.53 3.48 7.98
CA LEU A 30 -2.18 4.76 7.69
C LEU A 30 -3.25 5.15 8.73
N GLY A 31 -3.57 4.27 9.68
CA GLY A 31 -4.59 4.50 10.70
C GLY A 31 -6.03 4.47 10.19
N PHE A 32 -6.29 3.81 9.06
CA PHE A 32 -7.62 3.67 8.46
C PHE A 32 -8.16 2.25 8.62
N GLY A 33 -9.49 2.12 8.69
CA GLY A 33 -10.14 0.82 8.54
C GLY A 33 -10.06 0.29 7.10
N VAL A 34 -10.12 -1.03 6.90
CA VAL A 34 -10.15 -1.66 5.56
C VAL A 34 -11.32 -1.12 4.73
N ALA A 35 -12.48 -0.90 5.35
CA ALA A 35 -13.64 -0.30 4.72
C ALA A 35 -13.38 1.15 4.27
N GLU A 36 -12.68 1.94 5.08
CA GLU A 36 -12.34 3.33 4.74
C GLU A 36 -11.30 3.41 3.62
N ILE A 37 -10.30 2.53 3.63
CA ILE A 37 -9.29 2.42 2.57
C ILE A 37 -9.97 2.06 1.24
N SER A 38 -10.93 1.13 1.28
CA SER A 38 -11.68 0.70 0.10
C SER A 38 -12.55 1.83 -0.46
N ASP A 39 -13.25 2.57 0.41
CA ASP A 39 -14.08 3.72 0.03
C ASP A 39 -13.25 4.87 -0.56
N ARG A 40 -12.04 5.10 -0.02
CA ARG A 40 -11.11 6.15 -0.47
C ARG A 40 -10.33 5.81 -1.74
N ASN A 41 -10.63 4.69 -2.40
CA ASN A 41 -9.99 4.26 -3.65
C ASN A 41 -8.45 4.23 -3.56
N LEU A 42 -7.90 3.52 -2.57
CA LEU A 42 -6.46 3.30 -2.47
C LEU A 42 -5.91 2.71 -3.77
N ARG A 43 -4.91 3.37 -4.35
CA ARG A 43 -4.27 2.97 -5.60
C ARG A 43 -2.76 2.98 -5.46
N ILE A 44 -2.11 1.95 -5.98
CA ILE A 44 -0.67 1.93 -6.17
C ILE A 44 -0.36 2.54 -7.55
N SER A 45 0.57 3.48 -7.57
CA SER A 45 1.21 3.98 -8.79
C SER A 45 2.67 3.56 -8.79
N THR A 46 3.13 2.98 -9.89
CA THR A 46 4.54 2.58 -10.05
C THR A 46 5.24 3.50 -11.04
N GLU A 47 6.43 3.97 -10.70
CA GLU A 47 7.21 4.87 -11.55
C GLU A 47 7.84 4.13 -12.76
N SER A 48 8.29 2.89 -12.56
CA SER A 48 9.08 2.14 -13.54
C SER A 48 8.25 1.34 -14.56
N GLY A 49 6.94 1.53 -14.61
CA GLY A 49 6.02 0.85 -15.54
C GLY A 49 5.75 -0.63 -15.26
N LYS A 50 6.59 -1.30 -14.45
CA LYS A 50 6.39 -2.70 -14.04
C LYS A 50 5.80 -2.77 -12.63
N GLN A 51 4.56 -3.23 -12.52
CA GLN A 51 3.87 -3.39 -11.24
C GLN A 51 4.35 -4.65 -10.51
N TYR A 52 5.15 -4.46 -9.45
CA TYR A 52 5.62 -5.54 -8.57
C TYR A 52 4.72 -5.77 -7.35
N PHE A 53 3.95 -4.75 -6.99
CA PHE A 53 3.11 -4.74 -5.79
C PHE A 53 1.66 -4.54 -6.18
N SER A 54 0.77 -5.22 -5.48
CA SER A 54 -0.67 -5.01 -5.57
C SER A 54 -1.21 -4.80 -4.15
N VAL A 55 -2.21 -3.94 -4.02
CA VAL A 55 -3.00 -3.85 -2.79
C VAL A 55 -4.07 -4.91 -2.86
N ASP A 56 -4.12 -5.73 -1.83
CA ASP A 56 -5.27 -6.59 -1.61
C ASP A 56 -6.23 -5.85 -0.67
N LEU A 57 -7.47 -5.66 -1.15
CA LEU A 57 -8.56 -5.03 -0.42
C LEU A 57 -9.62 -6.08 -0.07
N GLU A 58 -9.19 -7.32 0.23
CA GLU A 58 -10.12 -8.38 0.60
C GLU A 58 -10.99 -7.95 1.78
N LYS A 59 -12.26 -8.32 1.63
CA LYS A 59 -13.38 -7.95 2.48
C LYS A 59 -13.60 -8.97 3.58
#